data_AF-A0A7G9R867-F1
#
_entry.id   AF-A0A7G9R867-F1
#
_cell.length_a   1.000
_cell.length_b   1.000
_cell.length_c   1.000
_cell.angle_alpha   90.00
_cell.angle_beta   90.00
_cell.angle_gamma   90.00
#
_symmetry.space_group_name_H-M   'P 1'
#
loop_
_entity.id
_entity.type
_entity.pdbx_description
1 polymer ?
#
loop_
_entity_poly.entity_id
_entity_poly.type
_entity_poly.pdbx_seq_one_letter_code
_entity_poly.pdbx_strand_id
1 'polypeptide(L)'
;MRSVDAEFFLPAETESEAVERIYALTGRAPERVRGGSRAGKRALVALRDALELDIDIVRTPAAMAREIAMRLDVEWREDLLVELNMVNLRGLNTLLEAATIAYQEGALKRLRDEVPVSLSGPSWAAFEPARSKIEAVTRIAALTDAPREWLGPGGKEHKSVLLNLATALFPGDPRVDTGSKTRLGASLARVLGVPWTDDCASTGETIQLAGLNTILAGAERNLGRLGAQVSDMLATPAAEGDALAAALMSGLPDHWDGRKSVEWLADNGLRGANDNEWQGFFGEERARAVLAAAFTPRVPGPRVRYGNTVFDYALNRVWDIKVHTETQTSAGKRRSASPEILLNDERAIRNCVDEQGIGFLVISGNALMDDSGEFVTWHRRFKAERRARPASPSNSGKSRTRKAAFTPLRVESFWLANGNSLRAAVASGQLSSRAQGRQAPKGEGAVGASREPKFMLNTTKARAGIRVAHYDWPEMRRRPA
;
A
#
# COMPACT_ATOMS: atom_id res chain seq x y z
N MET A 1 43.05 -36.12 -0.77
CA MET A 1 43.65 -36.38 0.55
C MET A 1 45.01 -35.66 0.64
N ARG A 2 44.96 -34.40 1.09
CA ARG A 2 46.01 -33.73 1.85
C ARG A 2 45.27 -32.94 2.92
N SER A 3 45.36 -33.44 4.15
CA SER A 3 44.96 -32.77 5.39
C SER A 3 45.81 -31.51 5.50
N VAL A 4 45.20 -30.35 5.32
CA VAL A 4 45.63 -29.17 6.07
C VAL A 4 44.73 -29.20 7.29
N ASP A 5 45.35 -29.38 8.45
CA ASP A 5 44.66 -29.78 9.66
C ASP A 5 43.56 -28.79 10.06
N ALA A 6 42.37 -29.34 10.34
CA ALA A 6 41.21 -28.64 10.91
C ALA A 6 41.45 -28.12 12.36
N GLU A 7 42.70 -28.01 12.80
CA GLU A 7 43.08 -27.88 14.21
C GLU A 7 42.97 -26.45 14.77
N PHE A 8 42.61 -25.45 13.95
CA PHE A 8 42.60 -24.04 14.36
C PHE A 8 41.34 -23.24 13.98
N PHE A 9 40.23 -23.89 13.59
CA PHE A 9 38.96 -23.17 13.45
C PHE A 9 38.26 -23.05 14.81
N LEU A 10 38.16 -21.81 15.31
CA LEU A 10 37.36 -21.51 16.50
C LEU A 10 35.92 -21.18 16.06
N PRO A 11 34.93 -22.04 16.34
CA PRO A 11 33.54 -21.74 15.99
C PRO A 11 33.06 -20.48 16.72
N ALA A 12 32.18 -19.72 16.08
CA ALA A 12 31.51 -18.61 16.75
C ALA A 12 30.52 -19.13 17.80
N GLU A 13 30.41 -18.43 18.92
CA GLU A 13 29.50 -18.75 20.01
C GLU A 13 28.09 -18.23 19.76
N THR A 14 27.94 -17.22 18.88
CA THR A 14 26.67 -16.60 18.55
C THR A 14 26.50 -16.35 17.05
N GLU A 15 25.25 -16.24 16.58
CA GLU A 15 24.97 -15.92 15.17
C GLU A 15 25.53 -14.55 14.77
N SER A 16 25.46 -13.57 15.66
CA SER A 16 26.00 -12.22 15.44
C SER A 16 27.51 -12.27 15.22
N GLU A 17 28.22 -13.02 16.05
CA GLU A 17 29.67 -13.21 15.90
C GLU A 17 30.01 -13.93 14.60
N ALA A 18 29.27 -14.99 14.24
CA ALA A 18 29.47 -15.70 12.97
C ALA A 18 29.32 -14.74 11.78
N VAL A 19 28.30 -13.89 11.82
CA VAL A 19 28.03 -12.86 10.80
C VAL A 19 29.17 -11.83 10.72
N GLU A 20 29.63 -11.31 11.86
CA GLU A 20 30.75 -10.35 11.90
C GLU A 20 32.05 -10.95 11.34
N ARG A 21 32.33 -12.21 11.66
CA ARG A 21 33.51 -12.92 11.13
C ARG A 21 33.39 -13.15 9.62
N ILE A 22 32.21 -13.47 9.10
CA ILE A 22 31.97 -13.55 7.64
C ILE A 22 32.24 -12.20 6.96
N TYR A 23 31.76 -11.09 7.53
CA TYR A 23 32.07 -9.75 7.01
C TYR A 23 33.57 -9.46 7.03
N ALA A 24 34.26 -9.80 8.12
CA ALA A 24 35.71 -9.61 8.24
C ALA A 24 36.48 -10.41 7.18
N LEU A 25 36.08 -11.65 6.88
CA LEU A 25 36.68 -12.49 5.83
C LEU A 25 36.46 -11.91 4.44
N THR A 26 35.22 -11.58 4.12
CA THR A 26 34.84 -11.05 2.79
C THR A 26 35.35 -9.62 2.57
N GLY A 27 35.68 -8.88 3.64
CA GLY A 27 36.14 -7.49 3.56
C GLY A 27 35.02 -6.47 3.39
N ARG A 28 33.75 -6.89 3.42
CA ARG A 28 32.58 -6.01 3.31
C ARG A 28 32.26 -5.42 4.68
N ALA A 29 32.06 -4.11 4.76
CA ALA A 29 31.67 -3.48 6.02
C ALA A 29 30.30 -3.99 6.50
N PRO A 30 30.13 -4.32 7.79
CA PRO A 30 28.80 -4.59 8.33
C PRO A 30 27.96 -3.32 8.22
N GLU A 31 26.85 -3.38 7.49
CA GLU A 31 25.85 -2.30 7.50
C GLU A 31 25.40 -2.03 8.94
N ARG A 32 25.01 -0.79 9.25
CA ARG A 32 24.44 -0.40 10.56
C ARG A 32 23.04 -1.01 10.76
N VAL A 33 22.92 -2.33 10.70
CA VAL A 33 21.70 -3.07 10.98
C VAL A 33 21.89 -3.75 12.34
N ARG A 34 21.08 -3.35 13.33
CA ARG A 34 21.01 -4.05 14.61
C ARG A 34 20.52 -5.48 14.35
N GLY A 35 21.15 -6.47 15.01
CA GLY A 35 21.11 -7.91 14.68
C GLY A 35 19.75 -8.57 14.43
N GLY A 36 19.79 -9.81 13.92
CA GLY A 36 18.63 -10.64 13.61
C GLY A 36 18.72 -11.35 12.25
N SER A 37 17.62 -11.97 11.80
CA SER A 37 17.54 -12.80 10.58
C SER A 37 18.00 -12.12 9.27
N ARG A 38 17.92 -10.78 9.20
CA ARG A 38 18.42 -9.99 8.06
C ARG A 38 19.95 -9.95 7.99
N ALA A 39 20.62 -9.92 9.14
CA ALA A 39 22.08 -9.88 9.21
C ALA A 39 22.69 -11.19 8.69
N GLY A 40 22.12 -12.33 9.09
CA GLY A 40 22.51 -13.66 8.57
C GLY A 40 22.38 -13.75 7.04
N LYS A 41 21.26 -13.31 6.47
CA LYS A 41 21.10 -13.32 5.01
C LYS A 41 22.13 -12.42 4.30
N ARG A 42 22.43 -11.24 4.85
CA ARG A 42 23.40 -10.32 4.24
C ARG A 42 24.83 -10.86 4.32
N ALA A 43 25.19 -11.59 5.36
CA ALA A 43 26.44 -12.34 5.43
C ALA A 43 26.54 -13.41 4.33
N LEU A 44 25.46 -14.16 4.09
CA LEU A 44 25.41 -15.13 2.98
C LEU A 44 25.57 -14.45 1.61
N VAL A 45 24.96 -13.26 1.43
CA VAL A 45 25.14 -12.45 0.23
C VAL A 45 26.60 -12.00 0.07
N ALA A 46 27.26 -11.58 1.16
CA ALA A 46 28.68 -11.23 1.13
C ALA A 46 29.55 -12.44 0.73
N LEU A 47 29.26 -13.63 1.26
CA LEU A 47 29.97 -14.86 0.86
C LEU A 47 29.72 -15.21 -0.61
N ARG A 48 28.46 -15.15 -1.07
CA ARG A 48 28.10 -15.34 -2.47
C ARG A 48 28.93 -14.45 -3.39
N ASP A 49 28.96 -13.15 -3.08
CA ASP A 49 29.66 -12.16 -3.90
C ASP A 49 31.18 -12.40 -3.88
N ALA A 50 31.75 -12.69 -2.71
CA ALA A 50 33.17 -13.00 -2.55
C ALA A 50 33.61 -14.28 -3.27
N LEU A 51 32.68 -15.22 -3.47
CA LEU A 51 32.85 -16.45 -4.23
C LEU A 51 32.43 -16.33 -5.71
N GLU A 52 31.97 -15.15 -6.13
CA GLU A 52 31.50 -14.84 -7.48
C GLU A 52 30.39 -15.78 -7.99
N LEU A 53 29.44 -16.10 -7.11
CA LEU A 53 28.33 -17.00 -7.43
C LEU A 53 27.12 -16.26 -7.97
N ASP A 54 26.58 -16.75 -9.10
CA ASP A 54 25.32 -16.26 -9.68
C ASP A 54 24.09 -16.87 -8.96
N ILE A 55 23.94 -16.51 -7.68
CA ILE A 55 22.81 -16.94 -6.84
C ILE A 55 21.85 -15.78 -6.63
N ASP A 56 20.60 -15.96 -7.04
CA ASP A 56 19.57 -14.94 -6.92
C ASP A 56 19.27 -14.60 -5.44
N ILE A 57 19.26 -13.32 -5.10
CA ILE A 57 18.97 -12.83 -3.74
C ILE A 57 17.54 -13.17 -3.29
N VAL A 58 16.63 -13.51 -4.20
CA VAL A 58 15.26 -13.91 -3.85
C VAL A 58 15.17 -15.27 -3.17
N ARG A 59 16.23 -16.09 -3.26
CA ARG A 59 16.31 -17.39 -2.60
C ARG A 59 16.19 -17.23 -1.08
N THR A 60 15.67 -18.26 -0.43
CA THR A 60 15.67 -18.33 1.03
C THR A 60 17.12 -18.41 1.53
N PRO A 61 17.41 -17.94 2.76
CA PRO A 61 18.73 -18.09 3.36
C PRO A 61 19.23 -19.54 3.30
N ALA A 62 18.36 -20.52 3.60
CA ALA A 62 18.69 -21.94 3.50
C ALA A 62 19.12 -22.39 2.09
N ALA A 63 18.36 -22.01 1.04
CA ALA A 63 18.69 -22.40 -0.33
C ALA A 63 20.00 -21.75 -0.82
N MET A 64 20.22 -20.47 -0.48
CA MET A 64 21.46 -19.76 -0.80
C MET A 64 22.66 -20.41 -0.09
N ALA A 65 22.52 -20.71 1.20
CA ALA A 65 23.56 -21.35 1.99
C ALA A 65 23.94 -22.73 1.45
N ARG A 66 22.96 -23.52 1.01
CA ARG A 66 23.22 -24.82 0.38
C ARG A 66 24.04 -24.68 -0.90
N GLU A 67 23.71 -23.74 -1.77
CA GLU A 67 24.47 -23.50 -3.01
C GLU A 67 25.89 -22.99 -2.72
N ILE A 68 26.05 -22.13 -1.70
CA ILE A 68 27.37 -21.70 -1.21
C ILE A 68 28.17 -22.90 -0.67
N ALA A 69 27.54 -23.76 0.15
CA ALA A 69 28.18 -24.95 0.71
C ALA A 69 28.65 -25.92 -0.39
N MET A 70 27.83 -26.13 -1.44
CA MET A 70 28.22 -26.92 -2.61
C MET A 70 29.45 -26.32 -3.32
N ARG A 71 29.53 -24.99 -3.44
CA ARG A 71 30.70 -24.31 -4.04
C ARG A 71 31.97 -24.47 -3.19
N LEU A 72 31.82 -24.54 -1.88
CA LEU A 72 32.89 -24.68 -0.90
C LEU A 72 33.24 -26.16 -0.62
N ASP A 73 32.62 -27.12 -1.31
CA ASP A 73 32.82 -28.56 -1.15
C ASP A 73 32.53 -29.07 0.28
N VAL A 74 31.45 -28.56 0.88
CA VAL A 74 31.02 -28.93 2.24
C VAL A 74 29.72 -29.71 2.23
N GLU A 75 29.67 -30.78 3.02
CA GLU A 75 28.44 -31.55 3.24
C GLU A 75 27.37 -30.67 3.92
N TRP A 76 26.27 -30.41 3.19
CA TRP A 76 25.16 -29.60 3.69
C TRP A 76 23.99 -30.46 4.15
N ARG A 77 23.79 -30.53 5.48
CA ARG A 77 22.69 -31.28 6.11
C ARG A 77 21.57 -30.36 6.58
N GLU A 78 20.53 -30.21 5.76
CA GLU A 78 19.42 -29.28 6.04
C GLU A 78 18.75 -29.54 7.40
N ASP A 79 18.63 -30.80 7.83
CA ASP A 79 18.02 -31.19 9.12
C ASP A 79 18.79 -30.69 10.36
N LEU A 80 20.08 -30.40 10.22
CA LEU A 80 20.95 -29.94 11.31
C LEU A 80 21.30 -28.45 11.21
N LEU A 81 21.31 -27.90 10.00
CA LEU A 81 21.88 -26.59 9.69
C LEU A 81 20.82 -25.52 9.38
N VAL A 82 19.56 -25.93 9.24
CA VAL A 82 18.45 -25.05 8.89
C VAL A 82 17.32 -25.18 9.90
N GLU A 83 16.79 -24.04 10.34
CA GLU A 83 15.53 -23.97 11.08
C GLU A 83 14.51 -23.20 10.24
N LEU A 84 13.41 -23.87 9.88
CA LEU A 84 12.41 -23.41 8.91
C LEU A 84 13.02 -23.09 7.53
N ASN A 85 13.45 -21.85 7.32
CA ASN A 85 14.10 -21.36 6.09
C ASN A 85 15.34 -20.52 6.40
N MET A 86 15.78 -20.53 7.66
CA MET A 86 16.89 -19.75 8.18
C MET A 86 18.07 -20.68 8.47
N VAL A 87 19.29 -20.19 8.23
CA VAL A 87 20.51 -20.89 8.63
C VAL A 87 20.73 -20.64 10.11
N ASN A 88 20.83 -21.71 10.90
CA ASN A 88 21.12 -21.59 12.33
C ASN A 88 22.62 -21.36 12.57
N LEU A 89 23.02 -21.11 13.83
CA LEU A 89 24.44 -20.93 14.19
C LEU A 89 25.35 -22.07 13.69
N ARG A 90 24.90 -23.33 13.75
CA ARG A 90 25.71 -24.46 13.28
C ARG A 90 25.96 -24.37 11.78
N GLY A 91 24.92 -24.07 11.00
CA GLY A 91 25.04 -23.84 9.56
C GLY A 91 25.94 -22.65 9.23
N LEU A 92 25.86 -21.56 9.99
CA LEU A 92 26.75 -20.40 9.83
C LEU A 92 28.20 -20.76 10.14
N ASN A 93 28.47 -21.51 11.21
CA ASN A 93 29.82 -21.98 11.56
C ASN A 93 30.38 -22.92 10.50
N THR A 94 29.57 -23.83 9.95
CA THR A 94 29.96 -24.71 8.83
C THR A 94 30.38 -23.90 7.60
N LEU A 95 29.62 -22.86 7.23
CA LEU A 95 30.01 -21.98 6.12
C LEU A 95 31.23 -21.11 6.45
N LEU A 96 31.34 -20.62 7.68
CA LEU A 96 32.43 -19.77 8.14
C LEU A 96 33.76 -20.52 8.15
N GLU A 97 33.78 -21.77 8.62
CA GLU A 97 34.95 -22.65 8.58
C GLU A 97 35.43 -22.84 7.15
N ALA A 98 34.52 -23.23 6.26
CA ALA A 98 34.81 -23.47 4.86
C ALA A 98 35.25 -22.20 4.11
N ALA A 99 34.63 -21.06 4.40
CA ALA A 99 35.04 -19.77 3.86
C ALA A 99 36.42 -19.34 4.38
N THR A 100 36.77 -19.71 5.61
CA THR A 100 38.12 -19.47 6.17
C THR A 100 39.17 -20.27 5.42
N ILE A 101 38.89 -21.54 5.12
CA ILE A 101 39.76 -22.39 4.28
C ILE A 101 39.89 -21.78 2.89
N ALA A 102 38.78 -21.44 2.23
CA ALA A 102 38.79 -20.81 0.91
C ALA A 102 39.56 -19.47 0.88
N TYR A 103 39.51 -18.69 1.96
CA TYR A 103 40.30 -17.48 2.11
C TYR A 103 41.80 -17.77 2.22
N GLN A 104 42.19 -18.76 3.03
CA GLN A 104 43.58 -19.18 3.18
C GLN A 104 44.17 -19.72 1.87
N GLU A 105 43.34 -20.39 1.06
CA GLU A 105 43.70 -20.90 -0.28
C GLU A 105 43.69 -19.82 -1.36
N GLY A 106 43.31 -18.58 -1.04
CA GLY A 106 43.20 -17.48 -2.00
C GLY A 106 42.02 -17.60 -2.98
N ALA A 107 41.08 -18.50 -2.71
CA ALA A 107 39.88 -18.74 -3.50
C ALA A 107 38.71 -17.79 -3.16
N LEU A 108 38.83 -17.01 -2.07
CA LEU A 108 37.85 -16.01 -1.65
C LEU A 108 38.32 -14.59 -1.99
N LYS A 109 37.55 -13.84 -2.79
CA LYS A 109 37.88 -12.44 -3.08
C LYS A 109 37.53 -11.53 -1.91
N ARG A 110 38.41 -10.57 -1.63
CA ARG A 110 38.08 -9.41 -0.80
C ARG A 110 37.17 -8.49 -1.60
N LEU A 111 35.93 -8.36 -1.17
CA LEU A 111 35.00 -7.36 -1.66
C LEU A 111 35.56 -6.00 -1.27
N ARG A 112 35.77 -5.12 -2.25
CA ARG A 112 35.95 -3.71 -1.96
C ARG A 112 34.58 -3.17 -1.56
N ASP A 113 34.53 -2.29 -0.56
CA ASP A 113 33.39 -1.40 -0.38
C ASP A 113 33.36 -0.47 -1.60
N GLU A 114 32.86 -0.97 -2.74
CA GLU A 114 32.48 -0.10 -3.83
C GLU A 114 31.43 0.83 -3.25
N VAL A 115 31.74 2.13 -3.21
CA VAL A 115 30.75 3.14 -2.89
C VAL A 115 29.54 2.81 -3.76
N PRO A 116 28.38 2.47 -3.18
CA PRO A 116 27.24 2.05 -3.97
C PRO A 116 27.02 3.12 -5.03
N VAL A 117 27.08 2.71 -6.31
CA VAL A 117 26.61 3.59 -7.38
C VAL A 117 25.21 3.97 -6.94
N SER A 118 25.06 5.24 -6.59
CA SER A 118 23.83 5.76 -6.04
C SER A 118 23.20 6.65 -7.10
N LEU A 119 21.91 6.91 -6.96
CA LEU A 119 21.24 7.96 -7.73
C LEU A 119 21.70 9.33 -7.21
N SER A 120 23.02 9.59 -7.28
CA SER A 120 23.70 10.76 -6.77
C SER A 120 24.54 11.43 -7.86
N GLY A 121 24.67 12.75 -7.76
CA GLY A 121 25.38 13.57 -8.74
C GLY A 121 24.47 14.36 -9.68
N PRO A 122 25.04 15.21 -10.54
CA PRO A 122 24.30 16.21 -11.31
C PRO A 122 23.23 15.63 -12.24
N SER A 123 23.48 14.45 -12.81
CA SER A 123 22.53 13.75 -13.70
C SER A 123 21.26 13.27 -13.01
N TRP A 124 21.25 13.24 -11.68
CA TRP A 124 20.10 12.83 -10.86
C TRP A 124 19.55 13.95 -9.99
N ALA A 125 20.10 15.17 -10.09
CA ALA A 125 19.73 16.29 -9.22
C ALA A 125 18.24 16.67 -9.30
N ALA A 126 17.61 16.43 -10.45
CA ALA A 126 16.18 16.67 -10.65
C ALA A 126 15.30 15.47 -10.28
N PHE A 127 15.87 14.28 -10.01
CA PHE A 127 15.07 13.11 -9.69
C PHE A 127 14.44 13.24 -8.30
N GLU A 128 13.12 13.09 -8.25
CA GLU A 128 12.40 13.02 -6.99
C GLU A 128 11.94 11.58 -6.72
N PRO A 129 12.46 10.93 -5.66
CA PRO A 129 12.09 9.55 -5.35
C PRO A 129 10.63 9.48 -4.90
N ALA A 130 9.93 8.43 -5.34
CA ALA A 130 8.60 8.14 -4.85
C ALA A 130 8.66 7.79 -3.35
N ARG A 131 7.68 8.28 -2.59
CA ARG A 131 7.58 8.09 -1.12
C ARG A 131 6.98 6.75 -0.75
N SER A 132 6.23 6.15 -1.67
CA SER A 132 5.54 4.88 -1.47
C SER A 132 5.67 3.98 -2.69
N LYS A 133 5.49 2.67 -2.49
CA LYS A 133 5.48 1.71 -3.60
C LYS A 133 4.36 1.97 -4.60
N ILE A 134 3.16 2.33 -4.11
CA ILE A 134 2.02 2.60 -4.98
C ILE A 134 2.28 3.85 -5.84
N GLU A 135 2.93 4.87 -5.29
CA GLU A 135 3.36 6.05 -6.06
C GLU A 135 4.37 5.66 -7.15
N ALA A 136 5.40 4.87 -6.80
CA ALA A 136 6.40 4.43 -7.77
C ALA A 136 5.77 3.63 -8.91
N VAL A 137 4.90 2.67 -8.58
CA VAL A 137 4.14 1.87 -9.56
C VAL A 137 3.26 2.76 -10.44
N THR A 138 2.56 3.73 -9.84
CA THR A 138 1.71 4.69 -10.57
C THR A 138 2.52 5.51 -11.56
N ARG A 139 3.69 6.03 -11.13
CA ARG A 139 4.59 6.80 -12.00
C ARG A 139 5.16 5.96 -13.12
N ILE A 140 5.62 4.73 -12.84
CA ILE A 140 6.12 3.81 -13.86
C ILE A 140 5.05 3.49 -14.92
N ALA A 141 3.82 3.20 -14.50
CA ALA A 141 2.72 2.93 -15.42
C ALA A 141 2.40 4.16 -16.29
N ALA A 142 2.38 5.36 -15.69
CA ALA A 142 2.11 6.61 -16.39
C ALA A 142 3.20 7.01 -17.40
N LEU A 143 4.46 6.57 -17.20
CA LEU A 143 5.53 6.83 -18.17
C LEU A 143 5.31 6.13 -19.52
N THR A 144 4.53 5.05 -19.54
CA THR A 144 4.38 4.16 -20.70
C THR A 144 2.94 4.00 -21.17
N ASP A 145 2.02 4.80 -20.64
CA ASP A 145 0.57 4.68 -20.86
C ASP A 145 0.05 3.24 -20.64
N ALA A 146 0.73 2.49 -19.77
CA ALA A 146 0.38 1.12 -19.46
C ALA A 146 -0.95 1.05 -18.68
N PRO A 147 -1.66 -0.09 -18.74
CA PRO A 147 -2.76 -0.35 -17.82
C PRO A 147 -2.29 -0.10 -16.38
N ARG A 148 -3.12 0.58 -15.62
CA ARG A 148 -2.74 1.07 -14.30
C ARG A 148 -2.83 -0.05 -13.28
N GLU A 149 -1.87 -0.02 -12.37
CA GLU A 149 -1.50 -1.15 -11.52
C GLU A 149 -1.77 -0.82 -10.05
N TRP A 150 -2.16 -1.83 -9.27
CA TRP A 150 -2.34 -1.73 -7.83
C TRP A 150 -1.29 -2.57 -7.10
N LEU A 151 -1.22 -2.49 -5.77
CA LEU A 151 -0.38 -3.43 -5.02
C LEU A 151 -1.17 -4.68 -4.68
N GLY A 152 -0.61 -5.84 -5.00
CA GLY A 152 -1.09 -7.13 -4.56
C GLY A 152 -0.93 -7.36 -3.05
N PRO A 153 -1.35 -8.54 -2.55
CA PRO A 153 -1.34 -8.86 -1.13
C PRO A 153 -0.01 -8.57 -0.44
N GLY A 154 -0.08 -7.89 0.72
CA GLY A 154 1.09 -7.49 1.50
C GLY A 154 1.85 -6.28 0.92
N GLY A 155 1.21 -5.47 0.07
CA GLY A 155 1.83 -4.28 -0.52
C GLY A 155 2.89 -4.61 -1.58
N LYS A 156 2.74 -5.76 -2.24
CA LYS A 156 3.68 -6.23 -3.27
C LYS A 156 3.24 -5.74 -4.64
N GLU A 157 4.18 -5.19 -5.39
CA GLU A 157 4.02 -4.84 -6.80
C GLU A 157 3.79 -6.08 -7.68
N HIS A 158 3.01 -5.94 -8.75
CA HIS A 158 2.85 -6.99 -9.76
C HIS A 158 4.03 -7.01 -10.73
N LYS A 159 4.33 -8.18 -11.30
CA LYS A 159 5.38 -8.32 -12.33
C LYS A 159 5.03 -7.53 -13.60
N SER A 160 3.74 -7.37 -13.88
CA SER A 160 3.20 -6.63 -15.03
C SER A 160 3.67 -5.17 -15.08
N VAL A 161 3.85 -4.50 -13.93
CA VAL A 161 4.42 -3.14 -13.86
C VAL A 161 5.74 -3.05 -14.63
N LEU A 162 6.65 -3.99 -14.38
CA LEU A 162 7.97 -4.01 -15.01
C LEU A 162 7.92 -4.57 -16.42
N LEU A 163 7.02 -5.51 -16.71
CA LEU A 163 6.85 -6.07 -18.06
C LEU A 163 6.31 -5.03 -19.03
N ASN A 164 5.35 -4.20 -18.60
CA ASN A 164 4.79 -3.12 -19.40
C ASN A 164 5.87 -2.08 -19.71
N LEU A 165 6.68 -1.71 -18.70
CA LEU A 165 7.82 -0.82 -18.90
C LEU A 165 8.85 -1.39 -19.89
N ALA A 166 9.22 -2.67 -19.71
CA ALA A 166 10.14 -3.36 -20.62
C ALA A 166 9.62 -3.40 -22.06
N THR A 167 8.34 -3.74 -22.24
CA THR A 167 7.70 -3.83 -23.55
C THR A 167 7.66 -2.46 -24.25
N ALA A 168 7.41 -1.40 -23.50
CA ALA A 168 7.34 -0.04 -24.05
C ALA A 168 8.71 0.55 -24.37
N LEU A 169 9.72 0.38 -23.50
CA LEU A 169 11.04 1.02 -23.67
C LEU A 169 12.05 0.15 -24.43
N PHE A 170 11.95 -1.17 -24.33
CA PHE A 170 12.95 -2.11 -24.84
C PHE A 170 12.29 -3.30 -25.56
N PRO A 171 11.43 -3.06 -26.56
CA PRO A 171 10.70 -4.14 -27.23
C PRO A 171 11.67 -5.14 -27.88
N GLY A 172 11.65 -6.39 -27.42
CA GLY A 172 12.47 -7.47 -27.97
C GLY A 172 13.96 -7.40 -27.61
N ASP A 173 14.38 -6.56 -26.66
CA ASP A 173 15.78 -6.49 -26.25
C ASP A 173 16.21 -7.77 -25.49
N PRO A 174 17.14 -8.57 -26.03
CA PRO A 174 17.56 -9.84 -25.43
C PRO A 174 18.28 -9.67 -24.08
N ARG A 175 18.68 -8.44 -23.72
CA ARG A 175 19.31 -8.13 -22.43
C ARG A 175 18.30 -8.03 -21.29
N VAL A 176 17.00 -7.93 -21.60
CA VAL A 176 15.91 -7.84 -20.62
C VAL A 176 15.41 -9.24 -20.29
N ASP A 177 15.67 -9.69 -19.07
CA ASP A 177 15.32 -11.04 -18.60
C ASP A 177 13.92 -11.04 -17.97
N THR A 178 12.94 -11.60 -18.68
CA THR A 178 11.56 -11.70 -18.21
C THR A 178 11.27 -12.94 -17.38
N GLY A 179 12.27 -13.75 -16.99
CA GLY A 179 12.10 -15.01 -16.28
C GLY A 179 11.48 -14.85 -14.89
N SER A 180 12.04 -13.96 -14.07
CA SER A 180 11.50 -13.61 -12.74
C SER A 180 11.27 -12.11 -12.60
N LYS A 181 10.60 -11.67 -11.53
CA LYS A 181 10.37 -10.25 -11.27
C LYS A 181 11.68 -9.55 -10.89
N THR A 182 12.51 -10.20 -10.07
CA THR A 182 13.81 -9.65 -9.66
C THR A 182 14.79 -9.62 -10.82
N ARG A 183 14.85 -10.67 -11.65
CA ARG A 183 15.67 -10.68 -12.87
C ARG A 183 15.22 -9.62 -13.87
N LEU A 184 13.91 -9.41 -13.99
CA LEU A 184 13.36 -8.34 -14.81
C LEU A 184 13.76 -6.97 -14.27
N GLY A 185 13.65 -6.73 -12.96
CA GLY A 185 14.10 -5.48 -12.35
C GLY A 185 15.60 -5.22 -12.52
N ALA A 186 16.43 -6.22 -12.27
CA ALA A 186 17.89 -6.13 -12.42
C ALA A 186 18.32 -5.90 -13.87
N SER A 187 17.71 -6.61 -14.81
CA SER A 187 18.01 -6.45 -16.24
C SER A 187 17.54 -5.11 -16.79
N LEU A 188 16.37 -4.62 -16.36
CA LEU A 188 15.89 -3.27 -16.65
C LEU A 188 16.85 -2.21 -16.12
N ALA A 189 17.28 -2.33 -14.87
CA ALA A 189 18.23 -1.41 -14.27
C ALA A 189 19.55 -1.34 -15.06
N ARG A 190 20.05 -2.50 -15.52
CA ARG A 190 21.23 -2.59 -16.37
C ARG A 190 21.05 -1.87 -17.71
N VAL A 191 19.95 -2.12 -18.44
CA VAL A 191 19.73 -1.45 -19.74
C VAL A 191 19.43 0.04 -19.61
N LEU A 192 18.85 0.46 -18.48
CA LEU A 192 18.61 1.87 -18.14
C LEU A 192 19.87 2.59 -17.60
N GLY A 193 20.96 1.86 -17.35
CA GLY A 193 22.20 2.40 -16.80
C GLY A 193 22.02 2.98 -15.39
N VAL A 194 21.27 2.28 -14.54
CA VAL A 194 21.00 2.65 -13.13
C VAL A 194 21.46 1.55 -12.18
N PRO A 195 21.82 1.90 -10.93
CA PRO A 195 22.36 0.93 -9.98
C PRO A 195 21.31 -0.03 -9.43
N TRP A 196 21.58 -1.33 -9.52
CA TRP A 196 20.76 -2.37 -8.89
C TRP A 196 21.54 -3.03 -7.74
N THR A 197 21.09 -2.83 -6.51
CA THR A 197 21.75 -3.35 -5.30
C THR A 197 20.88 -4.38 -4.58
N ASP A 198 21.44 -5.02 -3.56
CA ASP A 198 20.74 -5.98 -2.69
C ASP A 198 19.57 -5.36 -1.90
N ASP A 199 19.43 -4.05 -1.89
CA ASP A 199 18.28 -3.34 -1.30
C ASP A 199 17.12 -3.17 -2.28
N CYS A 200 17.33 -3.46 -3.56
CA CYS A 200 16.32 -3.33 -4.60
C CYS A 200 15.28 -4.46 -4.57
N ALA A 201 15.64 -5.63 -4.03
CA ALA A 201 14.75 -6.79 -3.95
C ALA A 201 14.90 -7.55 -2.64
N SER A 202 13.90 -8.36 -2.30
CA SER A 202 13.94 -9.24 -1.12
C SER A 202 13.51 -10.66 -1.46
N THR A 203 13.65 -11.58 -0.48
CA THR A 203 13.19 -12.97 -0.58
C THR A 203 11.76 -13.04 -1.11
N GLY A 204 11.50 -13.98 -2.02
CA GLY A 204 10.15 -14.20 -2.57
C GLY A 204 9.71 -13.14 -3.59
N GLU A 205 10.61 -12.72 -4.50
CA GLU A 205 10.28 -11.97 -5.72
C GLU A 205 9.55 -10.65 -5.45
N THR A 206 9.98 -9.93 -4.41
CA THR A 206 9.42 -8.62 -4.05
C THR A 206 10.46 -7.55 -4.30
N ILE A 207 10.14 -6.59 -5.17
CA ILE A 207 10.95 -5.40 -5.41
C ILE A 207 10.66 -4.40 -4.30
N GLN A 208 11.70 -3.94 -3.62
CA GLN A 208 11.58 -2.94 -2.57
C GLN A 208 11.35 -1.55 -3.17
N LEU A 209 10.92 -0.58 -2.36
CA LEU A 209 10.74 0.80 -2.83
C LEU A 209 12.05 1.36 -3.44
N ALA A 210 13.21 1.03 -2.86
CA ALA A 210 14.50 1.40 -3.42
C ALA A 210 14.68 0.91 -4.86
N GLY A 211 14.35 -0.36 -5.13
CA GLY A 211 14.43 -0.93 -6.48
C GLY A 211 13.43 -0.31 -7.46
N LEU A 212 12.20 0.00 -7.00
CA LEU A 212 11.22 0.72 -7.82
C LEU A 212 11.71 2.13 -8.15
N ASN A 213 12.29 2.84 -7.19
CA ASN A 213 12.84 4.18 -7.40
C ASN A 213 14.07 4.16 -8.33
N THR A 214 14.92 3.14 -8.25
CA THR A 214 16.00 2.91 -9.22
C THR A 214 15.47 2.81 -10.64
N ILE A 215 14.48 1.93 -10.87
CA ILE A 215 13.91 1.71 -12.20
C ILE A 215 13.20 2.97 -12.69
N LEU A 216 12.44 3.62 -11.81
CA LEU A 216 11.74 4.87 -12.11
C LEU A 216 12.71 5.98 -12.53
N ALA A 217 13.80 6.21 -11.79
CA ALA A 217 14.81 7.20 -12.15
C ALA A 217 15.42 6.92 -13.52
N GLY A 218 15.75 5.65 -13.78
CA GLY A 218 16.28 5.21 -15.07
C GLY A 218 15.30 5.48 -16.21
N ALA A 219 14.04 5.12 -16.03
CA ALA A 219 12.98 5.29 -17.02
C ALA A 219 12.68 6.77 -17.29
N GLU A 220 12.57 7.60 -16.25
CA GLU A 220 12.36 9.05 -16.40
C GLU A 220 13.52 9.69 -17.17
N ARG A 221 14.77 9.34 -16.83
CA ARG A 221 15.94 9.83 -17.56
C ARG A 221 15.92 9.38 -19.02
N ASN A 222 15.63 8.11 -19.28
CA ASN A 222 15.57 7.55 -20.64
C ASN A 222 14.52 8.27 -21.51
N LEU A 223 13.40 8.69 -20.91
CA LEU A 223 12.32 9.41 -21.58
C LEU A 223 12.50 10.95 -21.59
N GLY A 224 13.57 11.49 -21.00
CA GLY A 224 13.77 12.94 -20.86
C GLY A 224 12.75 13.63 -19.94
N ARG A 225 12.20 12.89 -18.97
CA ARG A 225 11.15 13.33 -18.03
C ARG A 225 11.64 13.35 -16.57
N LEU A 226 12.94 13.48 -16.35
CA LEU A 226 13.52 13.47 -15.00
C LEU A 226 12.95 14.61 -14.15
N GLY A 227 12.44 14.28 -12.97
CA GLY A 227 11.83 15.26 -12.06
C GLY A 227 10.38 15.62 -12.40
N ALA A 228 9.74 14.87 -13.30
CA ALA A 228 8.30 14.97 -13.51
C ALA A 228 7.56 14.65 -12.21
N GLN A 229 6.69 15.56 -11.79
CA GLN A 229 5.90 15.38 -10.58
C GLN A 229 4.80 14.36 -10.82
N VAL A 230 4.37 13.65 -9.77
CA VAL A 230 3.20 12.76 -9.88
C VAL A 230 1.96 13.54 -10.33
N SER A 231 1.87 14.81 -9.95
CA SER A 231 0.82 15.74 -10.41
C SER A 231 0.79 15.88 -11.93
N ASP A 232 1.96 15.93 -12.58
CA ASP A 232 2.06 16.13 -14.02
C ASP A 232 1.65 14.86 -14.78
N MET A 233 1.94 13.70 -14.19
CA MET A 233 1.56 12.39 -14.73
C MET A 233 0.06 12.09 -14.56
N LEU A 234 -0.57 12.65 -13.52
CA LEU A 234 -2.01 12.48 -13.24
C LEU A 234 -2.84 13.63 -13.84
N ALA A 235 -2.58 13.92 -15.12
CA ALA A 235 -3.12 15.08 -15.83
C ALA A 235 -4.63 15.05 -16.06
N THR A 236 -5.29 13.88 -16.04
CA THR A 236 -6.75 13.75 -16.24
C THR A 236 -7.48 13.34 -14.96
N PRO A 237 -8.77 13.67 -14.80
CA PRO A 237 -9.55 13.21 -13.64
C PRO A 237 -9.64 11.69 -13.55
N ALA A 238 -9.66 11.01 -14.70
CA ALA A 238 -9.62 9.56 -14.75
C ALA A 238 -8.24 9.00 -14.32
N ALA A 239 -7.14 9.67 -14.68
CA ALA A 239 -5.80 9.37 -14.15
C ALA A 239 -5.73 9.43 -12.65
N GLU A 240 -6.12 10.57 -12.11
CA GLU A 240 -6.07 10.82 -10.69
C GLU A 240 -7.04 9.92 -9.91
N GLY A 241 -8.29 9.81 -10.35
CA GLY A 241 -9.32 9.01 -9.66
C GLY A 241 -9.00 7.52 -9.62
N ASP A 242 -8.29 7.00 -10.63
CA ASP A 242 -7.81 5.62 -10.66
C ASP A 242 -6.64 5.40 -9.72
N ALA A 243 -5.62 6.28 -9.75
CA ALA A 243 -4.47 6.20 -8.85
C ALA A 243 -4.89 6.29 -7.37
N LEU A 244 -5.84 7.18 -7.05
CA LEU A 244 -6.39 7.30 -5.71
C LEU A 244 -7.18 6.05 -5.31
N ALA A 245 -7.99 5.48 -6.23
CA ALA A 245 -8.74 4.26 -5.96
C ALA A 245 -7.81 3.04 -5.74
N ALA A 246 -6.74 2.91 -6.52
CA ALA A 246 -5.71 1.88 -6.38
C ALA A 246 -4.97 1.99 -5.03
N ALA A 247 -4.64 3.21 -4.61
CA ALA A 247 -4.04 3.47 -3.31
C ALA A 247 -4.97 3.08 -2.15
N LEU A 248 -6.26 3.43 -2.24
CA LEU A 248 -7.25 3.01 -1.23
C LEU A 248 -7.43 1.49 -1.17
N MET A 249 -7.52 0.83 -2.32
CA MET A 249 -7.61 -0.63 -2.39
C MET A 249 -6.40 -1.31 -1.73
N SER A 250 -5.21 -0.79 -2.00
CA SER A 250 -3.94 -1.33 -1.48
C SER A 250 -3.71 -1.02 0.00
N GLY A 251 -4.19 0.12 0.49
CA GLY A 251 -3.84 0.65 1.80
C GLY A 251 -4.90 0.47 2.89
N LEU A 252 -6.17 0.26 2.53
CA LEU A 252 -7.24 0.07 3.52
C LEU A 252 -7.30 -1.39 4.00
N PRO A 253 -7.65 -1.63 5.28
CA PRO A 253 -7.89 -2.99 5.76
C PRO A 253 -9.06 -3.65 5.03
N ASP A 254 -8.95 -4.95 4.76
CA ASP A 254 -9.98 -5.76 4.12
C ASP A 254 -11.13 -6.14 5.07
N HIS A 255 -10.98 -5.92 6.38
CA HIS A 255 -12.03 -6.11 7.39
C HIS A 255 -11.94 -5.06 8.51
N TRP A 256 -13.08 -4.44 8.82
CA TRP A 256 -13.20 -3.43 9.88
C TRP A 256 -14.12 -3.96 10.98
N ASP A 257 -13.53 -4.30 12.12
CA ASP A 257 -14.25 -4.64 13.34
C ASP A 257 -14.85 -3.36 13.96
N GLY A 258 -16.15 -3.37 14.27
CA GLY A 258 -16.84 -2.18 14.74
C GLY A 258 -16.35 -1.69 16.11
N ARG A 259 -15.97 -2.59 17.03
CA ARG A 259 -15.51 -2.19 18.37
C ARG A 259 -14.15 -1.53 18.26
N LYS A 260 -13.20 -2.21 17.61
CA LYS A 260 -11.84 -1.69 17.37
C LYS A 260 -11.85 -0.37 16.59
N SER A 261 -12.76 -0.24 15.62
CA SER A 261 -12.88 1.00 14.82
C SER A 261 -13.40 2.16 15.66
N VAL A 262 -14.42 1.93 16.49
CA VAL A 262 -14.98 2.95 17.40
C VAL A 262 -13.99 3.34 18.49
N GLU A 263 -13.29 2.38 19.07
CA GLU A 263 -12.20 2.62 20.05
C GLU A 263 -11.10 3.46 19.40
N TRP A 264 -10.62 3.07 18.23
CA TRP A 264 -9.61 3.82 17.49
C TRP A 264 -10.04 5.27 17.21
N LEU A 265 -11.27 5.50 16.76
CA LEU A 265 -11.79 6.84 16.54
C LEU A 265 -11.75 7.68 17.83
N ALA A 266 -12.17 7.10 18.95
CA ALA A 266 -12.21 7.82 20.22
C ALA A 266 -10.81 8.07 20.80
N ASP A 267 -9.91 7.10 20.70
CA ASP A 267 -8.54 7.20 21.24
C ASP A 267 -7.70 8.21 20.44
N ASN A 268 -8.08 8.49 19.19
CA ASN A 268 -7.50 9.54 18.36
C ASN A 268 -8.26 10.88 18.45
N GLY A 269 -9.29 11.00 19.30
CA GLY A 269 -10.07 12.23 19.46
C GLY A 269 -10.91 12.62 18.24
N LEU A 270 -11.22 11.65 17.37
CA LEU A 270 -11.93 11.86 16.10
C LEU A 270 -13.45 11.77 16.27
N ARG A 271 -14.18 12.36 15.32
CA ARG A 271 -15.65 12.30 15.28
C ARG A 271 -16.13 10.89 14.92
N GLY A 272 -17.41 10.59 15.17
CA GLY A 272 -18.01 9.33 14.73
C GLY A 272 -17.97 8.18 15.73
N ALA A 273 -17.11 8.22 16.74
CA ALA A 273 -17.08 7.19 17.80
C ALA A 273 -18.43 7.07 18.53
N ASN A 274 -19.21 8.13 18.53
CA ASN A 274 -20.54 8.18 19.13
C ASN A 274 -21.69 7.90 18.16
N ASP A 275 -21.41 7.69 16.87
CA ASP A 275 -22.41 7.64 15.81
C ASP A 275 -22.70 6.19 15.36
N ASN A 276 -23.90 5.93 14.87
CA ASN A 276 -24.25 4.61 14.33
C ASN A 276 -23.58 4.35 12.96
N GLU A 277 -23.06 5.39 12.33
CA GLU A 277 -22.40 5.39 11.03
C GLU A 277 -20.86 5.36 11.19
N TRP A 278 -20.37 4.72 12.25
CA TRP A 278 -18.94 4.66 12.60
C TRP A 278 -18.06 4.24 11.42
N GLN A 279 -18.55 3.36 10.53
CA GLN A 279 -17.80 2.90 9.37
C GLN A 279 -17.53 4.02 8.37
N GLY A 280 -18.43 5.00 8.29
CA GLY A 280 -18.22 6.22 7.49
C GLY A 280 -17.05 7.01 8.02
N PHE A 281 -17.08 7.37 9.30
CA PHE A 281 -16.03 8.15 9.95
C PHE A 281 -14.69 7.41 9.97
N PHE A 282 -14.67 6.15 10.36
CA PHE A 282 -13.46 5.33 10.37
C PHE A 282 -12.85 5.21 8.98
N GLY A 283 -13.66 4.86 7.97
CA GLY A 283 -13.18 4.68 6.61
C GLY A 283 -12.68 5.99 5.99
N GLU A 284 -13.35 7.12 6.24
CA GLU A 284 -12.95 8.44 5.76
C GLU A 284 -11.56 8.84 6.32
N GLU A 285 -11.34 8.67 7.63
CA GLU A 285 -10.06 8.98 8.27
C GLU A 285 -8.93 8.06 7.82
N ARG A 286 -9.20 6.75 7.70
CA ARG A 286 -8.22 5.80 7.17
C ARG A 286 -7.87 6.10 5.71
N ALA A 287 -8.86 6.43 4.89
CA ALA A 287 -8.65 6.76 3.50
C ALA A 287 -7.81 8.04 3.34
N ARG A 288 -8.07 9.10 4.13
CA ARG A 288 -7.21 10.29 4.18
C ARG A 288 -5.76 9.95 4.50
N ALA A 289 -5.53 9.14 5.53
CA ALA A 289 -4.19 8.73 5.93
C ALA A 289 -3.48 7.92 4.81
N VAL A 290 -4.20 7.00 4.15
CA VAL A 290 -3.67 6.23 3.03
C VAL A 290 -3.27 7.14 1.87
N LEU A 291 -4.13 8.09 1.48
CA LEU A 291 -3.84 8.99 0.35
C LEU A 291 -2.72 9.97 0.66
N ALA A 292 -2.64 10.49 1.89
CA ALA A 292 -1.55 11.35 2.33
C ALA A 292 -0.19 10.61 2.39
N ALA A 293 -0.20 9.31 2.71
CA ALA A 293 1.00 8.47 2.65
C ALA A 293 1.37 8.05 1.22
N ALA A 294 0.37 7.93 0.34
CA ALA A 294 0.56 7.50 -1.04
C ALA A 294 1.09 8.62 -1.94
N PHE A 295 0.54 9.83 -1.86
CA PHE A 295 0.84 10.92 -2.79
C PHE A 295 1.10 12.23 -2.05
N THR A 296 1.99 13.05 -2.61
CA THR A 296 2.26 14.40 -2.11
C THR A 296 1.30 15.40 -2.80
N PRO A 297 0.42 16.08 -2.06
CA PRO A 297 -0.45 17.11 -2.62
C PRO A 297 0.34 18.27 -3.23
N ARG A 298 -0.21 18.86 -4.29
CA ARG A 298 0.36 20.06 -4.91
C ARG A 298 0.25 21.27 -3.97
N VAL A 299 1.24 22.17 -4.01
CA VAL A 299 1.25 23.43 -3.25
C VAL A 299 1.51 24.62 -4.20
N PRO A 300 0.60 25.63 -4.28
CA PRO A 300 -0.76 25.61 -3.74
C PRO A 300 -1.63 24.57 -4.48
N GLY A 301 -2.48 23.87 -3.72
CA GLY A 301 -3.45 22.91 -4.27
C GLY A 301 -4.81 23.55 -4.60
N PRO A 302 -5.75 22.76 -5.14
CA PRO A 302 -7.12 23.23 -5.41
C PRO A 302 -7.86 23.61 -4.12
N ARG A 303 -8.89 24.46 -4.25
CA ARG A 303 -9.65 24.93 -3.10
C ARG A 303 -10.54 23.81 -2.54
N VAL A 304 -10.35 23.40 -1.30
CA VAL A 304 -11.15 22.30 -0.70
C VAL A 304 -12.32 22.76 0.17
N ARG A 305 -12.44 24.07 0.49
CA ARG A 305 -13.45 24.60 1.42
C ARG A 305 -14.47 25.50 0.72
N TYR A 306 -15.74 25.15 0.90
CA TYR A 306 -16.91 25.87 0.40
C TYR A 306 -17.93 26.06 1.53
N GLY A 307 -18.01 27.27 2.09
CA GLY A 307 -18.79 27.52 3.29
C GLY A 307 -18.31 26.66 4.46
N ASN A 308 -19.23 25.92 5.07
CA ASN A 308 -18.92 24.99 6.17
C ASN A 308 -18.49 23.60 5.71
N THR A 309 -18.52 23.32 4.41
CA THR A 309 -18.08 22.04 3.85
C THR A 309 -16.60 22.10 3.48
N VAL A 310 -15.87 21.09 3.93
CA VAL A 310 -14.49 20.82 3.54
C VAL A 310 -14.49 19.45 2.89
N PHE A 311 -13.97 19.36 1.66
CA PHE A 311 -13.80 18.09 0.98
C PHE A 311 -12.52 17.39 1.45
N ASP A 312 -12.55 16.06 1.42
CA ASP A 312 -11.65 15.24 2.23
C ASP A 312 -10.20 15.21 1.75
N TYR A 313 -9.96 15.33 0.45
CA TYR A 313 -8.63 15.21 -0.14
C TYR A 313 -8.48 16.04 -1.41
N ALA A 314 -7.24 16.44 -1.72
CA ALA A 314 -6.88 17.10 -2.97
C ALA A 314 -5.47 16.70 -3.42
N LEU A 315 -5.35 16.34 -4.70
CA LEU A 315 -4.05 16.20 -5.37
C LEU A 315 -3.93 17.28 -6.46
N ASN A 316 -4.36 16.99 -7.69
CA ASN A 316 -4.58 18.04 -8.70
C ASN A 316 -6.03 18.52 -8.68
N ARG A 317 -6.94 17.68 -8.22
CA ARG A 317 -8.39 17.90 -8.16
C ARG A 317 -8.92 17.62 -6.77
N VAL A 318 -10.12 18.10 -6.51
CA VAL A 318 -10.83 17.89 -5.24
C VAL A 318 -11.52 16.53 -5.27
N TRP A 319 -11.32 15.74 -4.21
CA TRP A 319 -11.94 14.44 -4.00
C TRP A 319 -12.60 14.37 -2.62
N ASP A 320 -13.82 13.88 -2.60
CA ASP A 320 -14.60 13.64 -1.41
C ASP A 320 -14.79 12.14 -1.20
N ILE A 321 -14.52 11.66 0.01
CA ILE A 321 -14.50 10.24 0.34
C ILE A 321 -15.87 9.86 0.90
N LYS A 322 -16.39 8.70 0.48
CA LYS A 322 -17.66 8.16 0.99
C LYS A 322 -17.53 6.67 1.23
N VAL A 323 -18.08 6.22 2.36
CA VAL A 323 -18.22 4.78 2.65
C VAL A 323 -19.67 4.39 2.47
N HIS A 324 -19.90 3.38 1.64
CA HIS A 324 -21.21 2.90 1.26
C HIS A 324 -21.43 1.46 1.71
N THR A 325 -22.59 1.20 2.29
CA THR A 325 -23.08 -0.16 2.49
C THR A 325 -23.78 -0.59 1.21
N GLU A 326 -23.12 -1.39 0.39
CA GLU A 326 -23.70 -1.94 -0.85
C GLU A 326 -24.51 -3.21 -0.55
N THR A 327 -24.02 -4.01 0.40
CA THR A 327 -24.72 -5.19 0.91
C THR A 327 -24.70 -5.23 2.43
N GLN A 328 -25.65 -5.95 3.00
CA GLN A 328 -25.72 -6.21 4.43
C GLN A 328 -25.96 -7.70 4.68
N THR A 329 -25.23 -8.26 5.63
CA THR A 329 -25.41 -9.64 6.12
C THR A 329 -26.13 -9.59 7.46
N SER A 330 -27.27 -10.27 7.54
CA SER A 330 -28.05 -10.46 8.78
C SER A 330 -28.60 -11.89 8.80
N ALA A 331 -28.50 -12.57 9.94
CA ALA A 331 -28.86 -13.97 10.17
C ALA A 331 -28.29 -14.91 9.08
N GLY A 332 -27.02 -14.69 8.72
CA GLY A 332 -26.31 -15.47 7.69
C GLY A 332 -26.74 -15.17 6.24
N LYS A 333 -27.72 -14.28 6.01
CA LYS A 333 -28.24 -13.94 4.68
C LYS A 333 -27.71 -12.58 4.24
N ARG A 334 -27.05 -12.54 3.07
CA ARG A 334 -26.61 -11.30 2.42
C ARG A 334 -27.73 -10.73 1.55
N ARG A 335 -27.99 -9.42 1.65
CA ARG A 335 -28.98 -8.69 0.85
C ARG A 335 -28.39 -7.38 0.36
N SER A 336 -28.82 -6.94 -0.83
CA SER A 336 -28.50 -5.59 -1.32
C SER A 336 -29.09 -4.52 -0.39
N ALA A 337 -28.31 -3.47 -0.16
CA ALA A 337 -28.78 -2.26 0.51
C ALA A 337 -29.25 -1.24 -0.53
N SER A 338 -29.69 -0.06 -0.07
CA SER A 338 -30.05 1.03 -0.98
C SER A 338 -28.83 1.41 -1.85
N PRO A 339 -28.99 1.66 -3.15
CA PRO A 339 -27.90 2.13 -4.01
C PRO A 339 -27.57 3.61 -3.79
N GLU A 340 -28.32 4.31 -2.93
CA GLU A 340 -28.17 5.74 -2.74
C GLU A 340 -27.19 6.09 -1.61
N ILE A 341 -26.24 6.96 -1.89
CA ILE A 341 -25.25 7.50 -0.95
C ILE A 341 -25.55 8.97 -0.70
N LEU A 342 -25.65 9.35 0.57
CA LEU A 342 -25.74 10.76 0.94
C LEU A 342 -24.36 11.42 0.79
N LEU A 343 -24.28 12.47 -0.01
CA LEU A 343 -23.07 13.25 -0.24
C LEU A 343 -22.99 14.46 0.72
N ASN A 344 -22.27 15.49 0.30
CA ASN A 344 -22.16 16.77 0.97
C ASN A 344 -23.30 17.73 0.61
N ASP A 345 -23.25 18.90 1.24
CA ASP A 345 -24.15 20.04 1.01
C ASP A 345 -24.27 20.34 -0.49
N GLU A 346 -25.51 20.51 -0.96
CA GLU A 346 -25.79 20.72 -2.37
C GLU A 346 -25.11 21.98 -2.92
N ARG A 347 -25.14 23.08 -2.16
CA ARG A 347 -24.55 24.35 -2.57
C ARG A 347 -23.04 24.26 -2.63
N ALA A 348 -22.40 23.60 -1.66
CA ALA A 348 -20.96 23.37 -1.66
C ALA A 348 -20.51 22.55 -2.87
N ILE A 349 -21.23 21.47 -3.22
CA ILE A 349 -20.93 20.65 -4.40
C ILE A 349 -21.10 21.48 -5.68
N ARG A 350 -22.19 22.23 -5.83
CA ARG A 350 -22.41 23.10 -7.00
C ARG A 350 -21.26 24.10 -7.17
N ASN A 351 -20.90 24.82 -6.11
CA ASN A 351 -19.83 25.80 -6.16
C ASN A 351 -18.47 25.17 -6.53
N CYS A 352 -18.15 23.99 -5.97
CA CYS A 352 -16.91 23.28 -6.30
C CYS A 352 -16.88 22.81 -7.76
N VAL A 353 -17.99 22.24 -8.22
CA VAL A 353 -18.15 21.80 -9.62
C VAL A 353 -17.98 22.95 -10.59
N ASP A 354 -18.59 24.11 -10.32
CA ASP A 354 -18.53 25.27 -11.20
C ASP A 354 -17.12 25.91 -11.23
N GLU A 355 -16.36 25.82 -10.13
CA GLU A 355 -14.99 26.35 -10.05
C GLU A 355 -13.95 25.43 -10.68
N GLN A 356 -13.99 24.12 -10.40
CA GLN A 356 -12.86 23.23 -10.70
C GLN A 356 -13.24 21.74 -10.88
N GLY A 357 -14.53 21.42 -10.85
CA GLY A 357 -15.01 20.03 -10.82
C GLY A 357 -14.85 19.38 -9.44
N ILE A 358 -15.46 18.20 -9.26
CA ILE A 358 -15.33 17.42 -8.04
C ILE A 358 -15.37 15.92 -8.31
N GLY A 359 -14.56 15.19 -7.56
CA GLY A 359 -14.53 13.74 -7.56
C GLY A 359 -15.10 13.14 -6.28
N PHE A 360 -15.63 11.93 -6.38
CA PHE A 360 -16.07 11.13 -5.24
C PHE A 360 -15.33 9.79 -5.22
N LEU A 361 -14.63 9.48 -4.13
CA LEU A 361 -14.03 8.17 -3.88
C LEU A 361 -14.97 7.37 -2.99
N VAL A 362 -15.62 6.36 -3.56
CA VAL A 362 -16.65 5.57 -2.88
C VAL A 362 -16.09 4.19 -2.54
N ILE A 363 -15.97 3.91 -1.24
CA ILE A 363 -15.62 2.60 -0.70
C ILE A 363 -16.94 1.86 -0.41
N SER A 364 -17.31 0.94 -1.28
CA SER A 364 -18.52 0.12 -1.12
C SER A 364 -18.16 -1.21 -0.45
N GLY A 365 -18.99 -1.66 0.49
CA GLY A 365 -18.73 -2.88 1.24
C GLY A 365 -19.96 -3.57 1.79
N ASN A 366 -19.70 -4.74 2.39
CA ASN A 366 -20.69 -5.52 3.12
C ASN A 366 -20.69 -5.14 4.60
N ALA A 367 -21.85 -4.72 5.13
CA ALA A 367 -22.03 -4.52 6.55
C ALA A 367 -22.50 -5.82 7.24
N LEU A 368 -21.84 -6.23 8.31
CA LEU A 368 -22.38 -7.24 9.22
C LEU A 368 -23.32 -6.56 10.21
N MET A 369 -24.57 -6.99 10.26
CA MET A 369 -25.57 -6.42 11.16
C MET A 369 -25.44 -7.05 12.57
N ASP A 370 -25.70 -6.24 13.60
CA ASP A 370 -25.69 -6.64 15.00
C ASP A 370 -26.99 -7.37 15.38
N ASP A 371 -27.16 -8.60 14.89
CA ASP A 371 -28.38 -9.39 15.14
C ASP A 371 -28.50 -9.84 16.60
N SER A 372 -27.38 -10.05 17.30
CA SER A 372 -27.36 -10.44 18.72
C SER A 372 -27.65 -9.29 19.68
N GLY A 373 -27.45 -8.04 19.23
CA GLY A 373 -27.55 -6.85 20.06
C GLY A 373 -26.33 -6.64 20.98
N GLU A 374 -25.29 -7.45 20.85
CA GLU A 374 -24.08 -7.31 21.66
C GLU A 374 -23.32 -6.03 21.34
N PHE A 375 -23.24 -5.67 20.05
CA PHE A 375 -22.53 -4.45 19.66
C PHE A 375 -23.27 -3.19 20.12
N VAL A 376 -24.60 -3.13 19.99
CA VAL A 376 -25.40 -1.99 20.48
C VAL A 376 -25.32 -1.86 21.99
N THR A 377 -25.32 -2.98 22.72
CA THR A 377 -25.18 -3.00 24.18
C THR A 377 -23.81 -2.48 24.60
N TRP A 378 -22.74 -3.03 24.02
CA TRP A 378 -21.38 -2.54 24.25
C TRP A 378 -21.24 -1.06 23.91
N HIS A 379 -21.70 -0.62 22.72
CA HIS A 379 -21.53 0.76 22.27
C HIS A 379 -22.37 1.76 23.09
N ARG A 380 -23.50 1.34 23.67
CA ARG A 380 -24.23 2.17 24.67
C ARG A 380 -23.42 2.34 25.95
N ARG A 381 -22.83 1.26 26.48
CA ARG A 381 -21.96 1.31 27.66
C ARG A 381 -20.73 2.20 27.42
N PHE A 382 -20.03 1.97 26.31
CA PHE A 382 -18.90 2.79 25.86
C PHE A 382 -19.22 4.29 25.82
N LYS A 383 -20.41 4.66 25.31
CA LYS A 383 -20.88 6.06 25.29
C LYS A 383 -21.13 6.60 26.69
N ALA A 384 -21.74 5.81 27.58
CA ALA A 384 -22.09 6.24 28.92
C ALA A 384 -20.84 6.51 29.77
N GLU A 385 -19.83 5.64 29.68
CA GLU A 385 -18.55 5.79 30.38
C GLU A 385 -17.76 7.04 29.94
N ARG A 386 -17.93 7.47 28.68
CA ARG A 386 -17.21 8.60 28.09
C ARG A 386 -18.00 9.92 28.03
N ARG A 387 -19.28 9.94 28.45
CA ARG A 387 -20.11 11.16 28.39
C ARG A 387 -20.31 11.79 29.75
N ALA A 388 -20.04 13.10 29.84
CA ALA A 388 -20.44 13.93 30.98
C ALA A 388 -21.95 14.26 31.01
N ARG A 389 -22.69 14.05 29.90
CA ARG A 389 -24.13 14.36 29.79
C ARG A 389 -24.92 13.25 29.08
N PRO A 390 -26.18 13.01 29.48
CA PRO A 390 -27.04 12.01 28.86
C PRO A 390 -27.24 12.27 27.37
N ALA A 391 -27.42 11.19 26.60
CA ALA A 391 -27.64 11.29 25.16
C ALA A 391 -29.01 11.92 24.87
N SER A 392 -29.07 12.81 23.86
CA SER A 392 -30.35 13.37 23.41
C SER A 392 -31.30 12.26 22.93
N PRO A 393 -32.59 12.31 23.29
CA PRO A 393 -33.57 11.32 22.88
C PRO A 393 -33.72 11.29 21.35
N SER A 394 -34.02 10.11 20.80
CA SER A 394 -34.30 9.95 19.37
C SER A 394 -35.68 10.51 19.04
N ASN A 395 -35.78 11.29 17.97
CA ASN A 395 -37.06 11.78 17.44
C ASN A 395 -38.05 10.66 17.05
N SER A 396 -37.58 9.41 16.89
CA SER A 396 -38.40 8.29 16.38
C SER A 396 -38.67 7.18 17.41
N GLY A 397 -38.06 7.24 18.60
CA GLY A 397 -38.15 6.19 19.63
C GLY A 397 -37.55 4.82 19.25
N LYS A 398 -37.29 4.53 17.96
CA LYS A 398 -36.75 3.27 17.46
C LYS A 398 -35.30 3.45 17.01
N SER A 399 -34.37 2.76 17.66
CA SER A 399 -32.97 2.69 17.19
C SER A 399 -32.88 1.71 16.03
N ARG A 400 -32.25 2.13 14.92
CA ARG A 400 -31.85 1.22 13.84
C ARG A 400 -30.89 0.16 14.36
N THR A 401 -30.95 -1.05 13.79
CA THR A 401 -29.93 -2.09 13.98
C THR A 401 -28.57 -1.53 13.57
N ARG A 402 -27.57 -1.74 14.44
CA ARG A 402 -26.21 -1.24 14.22
C ARG A 402 -25.43 -2.21 13.34
N LYS A 403 -24.34 -1.71 12.77
CA LYS A 403 -23.37 -2.52 12.02
C LYS A 403 -22.29 -2.95 13.01
N ALA A 404 -22.10 -4.26 13.17
CA ALA A 404 -21.06 -4.84 14.02
C ALA A 404 -19.69 -4.86 13.34
N ALA A 405 -19.67 -4.97 12.00
CA ALA A 405 -18.44 -4.92 11.21
C ALA A 405 -18.72 -4.43 9.78
N PHE A 406 -17.65 -4.10 9.06
CA PHE A 406 -17.70 -3.71 7.65
C PHE A 406 -16.57 -4.40 6.88
N THR A 407 -16.85 -4.89 5.68
CA THR A 407 -15.86 -5.55 4.81
C THR A 407 -15.90 -4.83 3.47
N PRO A 408 -14.87 -4.03 3.11
CA PRO A 408 -14.78 -3.43 1.79
C PRO A 408 -14.90 -4.49 0.69
N LEU A 409 -15.62 -4.13 -0.37
CA LEU A 409 -15.79 -4.97 -1.55
C LEU A 409 -15.18 -4.30 -2.78
N ARG A 410 -15.30 -2.97 -2.89
CA ARG A 410 -14.74 -2.21 -4.02
C ARG A 410 -14.50 -0.74 -3.70
N VAL A 411 -13.56 -0.14 -4.41
CA VAL A 411 -13.38 1.31 -4.51
C VAL A 411 -13.80 1.75 -5.89
N GLU A 412 -14.63 2.77 -5.98
CA GLU A 412 -15.02 3.39 -7.25
C GLU A 412 -14.74 4.89 -7.18
N SER A 413 -14.24 5.47 -8.26
CA SER A 413 -14.09 6.91 -8.39
C SER A 413 -15.09 7.45 -9.40
N PHE A 414 -15.78 8.53 -9.02
CA PHE A 414 -16.75 9.23 -9.87
C PHE A 414 -16.32 10.67 -10.05
N TRP A 415 -16.57 11.27 -11.22
CA TRP A 415 -16.13 12.62 -11.54
C TRP A 415 -17.23 13.47 -12.16
N LEU A 416 -17.37 14.71 -11.67
CA LEU A 416 -18.20 15.75 -12.25
C LEU A 416 -17.29 16.90 -12.67
N ALA A 417 -17.17 17.10 -13.99
CA ALA A 417 -16.20 18.04 -14.55
C ALA A 417 -16.62 19.51 -14.42
N ASN A 418 -17.91 19.81 -14.49
CA ASN A 418 -18.46 21.17 -14.55
C ASN A 418 -19.99 21.16 -14.37
N GLY A 419 -20.61 22.34 -14.33
CA GLY A 419 -22.06 22.50 -14.17
C GLY A 419 -22.90 21.77 -15.22
N ASN A 420 -22.42 21.61 -16.46
CA ASN A 420 -23.11 20.81 -17.49
C ASN A 420 -23.15 19.33 -17.10
N SER A 421 -22.01 18.77 -16.69
CA SER A 421 -21.94 17.37 -16.24
C SER A 421 -22.80 17.11 -15.01
N LEU A 422 -22.87 18.06 -14.07
CA LEU A 422 -23.74 17.97 -12.90
C LEU A 422 -25.23 17.98 -13.29
N ARG A 423 -25.64 18.88 -14.19
CA ARG A 423 -27.04 18.90 -14.69
C ARG A 423 -27.39 17.60 -15.42
N ALA A 424 -26.50 17.07 -16.25
CA ALA A 424 -26.70 15.81 -16.95
C ALA A 424 -26.82 14.62 -15.97
N ALA A 425 -25.98 14.59 -14.93
CA ALA A 425 -26.04 13.58 -13.88
C ALA A 425 -27.36 13.64 -13.09
N VAL A 426 -27.86 14.85 -12.79
CA VAL A 426 -29.17 15.04 -12.16
C VAL A 426 -30.31 14.59 -13.09
N ALA A 427 -30.30 15.01 -14.35
CA ALA A 427 -31.32 14.63 -15.33
C ALA A 427 -31.38 13.11 -15.57
N SER A 428 -30.22 12.44 -15.53
CA SER A 428 -30.11 10.98 -15.66
C SER A 428 -30.42 10.23 -14.36
N GLY A 429 -30.73 10.94 -13.28
CA GLY A 429 -31.01 10.38 -11.96
C GLY A 429 -29.80 9.71 -11.30
N GLN A 430 -28.59 10.03 -11.74
CA GLN A 430 -27.34 9.61 -11.09
C GLN A 430 -27.14 10.41 -9.80
N LEU A 431 -27.59 11.67 -9.79
CA LEU A 431 -27.65 12.54 -8.62
C LEU A 431 -29.07 13.02 -8.38
N SER A 432 -29.46 13.19 -7.12
CA SER A 432 -30.73 13.81 -6.74
C SER A 432 -30.57 14.66 -5.49
N SER A 433 -31.37 15.73 -5.37
CA SER A 433 -31.40 16.53 -4.14
C SER A 433 -32.26 15.84 -3.08
N ARG A 434 -31.80 15.85 -1.83
CA ARG A 434 -32.50 15.30 -0.67
C ARG A 434 -32.52 16.31 0.48
N ALA A 435 -33.73 16.67 0.89
CA ALA A 435 -33.94 17.45 2.10
C ALA A 435 -33.49 16.65 3.35
N GLN A 436 -32.72 17.27 4.23
CA GLN A 436 -32.15 16.63 5.43
C GLN A 436 -33.06 16.72 6.67
N GLY A 437 -34.20 17.39 6.58
CA GLY A 437 -35.04 17.71 7.75
C GLY A 437 -34.38 18.72 8.68
N ARG A 438 -34.82 18.78 9.94
CA ARG A 438 -34.30 19.70 10.96
C ARG A 438 -33.24 19.05 11.83
N GLN A 439 -32.35 19.86 12.41
CA GLN A 439 -31.39 19.41 13.44
C GLN A 439 -32.12 18.84 14.68
N ALA A 440 -31.40 18.07 15.50
CA ALA A 440 -31.90 17.71 16.82
C ALA A 440 -32.15 18.98 17.66
N PRO A 441 -33.24 19.05 18.43
CA PRO A 441 -33.53 20.21 19.26
C PRO A 441 -32.48 20.34 20.37
N LYS A 442 -32.10 21.59 20.70
CA LYS A 442 -31.08 21.89 21.73
C LYS A 442 -31.63 21.89 23.16
N GLY A 443 -32.95 21.76 23.32
CA GLY A 443 -33.65 21.73 24.60
C GLY A 443 -35.00 21.05 24.46
N GLU A 444 -35.58 20.63 25.57
CA GLU A 444 -36.90 20.02 25.63
C GLU A 444 -37.97 21.03 25.17
N GLY A 445 -38.87 20.61 24.29
CA GLY A 445 -39.89 21.49 23.68
C GLY A 445 -39.39 22.42 22.56
N ALA A 446 -38.09 22.48 22.26
CA ALA A 446 -37.57 23.28 21.15
C ALA A 446 -37.68 22.56 19.80
N VAL A 447 -37.65 23.33 18.69
CA VAL A 447 -37.50 22.78 17.33
C VAL A 447 -36.12 23.10 16.79
N GLY A 448 -35.41 22.12 16.25
CA GLY A 448 -34.09 22.34 15.64
C GLY A 448 -34.15 23.18 14.36
N ALA A 449 -33.02 23.78 13.99
CA ALA A 449 -32.89 24.57 12.77
C ALA A 449 -33.05 23.70 11.51
N SER A 450 -33.55 24.29 10.41
CA SER A 450 -33.56 23.64 9.10
C SER A 450 -32.14 23.34 8.63
N ARG A 451 -31.96 22.25 7.91
CA ARG A 451 -30.68 21.87 7.29
C ARG A 451 -30.78 22.08 5.79
N GLU A 452 -29.73 22.65 5.22
CA GLU A 452 -29.56 22.73 3.77
C GLU A 452 -29.68 21.34 3.13
N PRO A 453 -30.19 21.23 1.89
CA PRO A 453 -30.28 19.95 1.21
C PRO A 453 -28.88 19.38 0.89
N LYS A 454 -28.85 18.06 0.67
CA LYS A 454 -27.65 17.35 0.21
C LYS A 454 -27.93 16.66 -1.10
N PHE A 455 -26.89 16.43 -1.88
CA PHE A 455 -26.99 15.49 -2.98
C PHE A 455 -27.01 14.04 -2.47
N MET A 456 -27.70 13.18 -3.20
CA MET A 456 -27.62 11.73 -3.13
C MET A 456 -27.02 11.23 -4.44
N LEU A 457 -26.04 10.33 -4.37
CA LEU A 457 -25.49 9.60 -5.52
C LEU A 457 -26.16 8.23 -5.61
N ASN A 458 -26.76 7.88 -6.76
CA ASN A 458 -27.21 6.52 -7.03
C ASN A 458 -26.07 5.74 -7.70
N THR A 459 -25.43 4.84 -6.96
CA THR A 459 -24.23 4.11 -7.43
C THR A 459 -24.49 3.28 -8.69
N THR A 460 -25.63 2.60 -8.75
CA THR A 460 -26.01 1.78 -9.92
C THR A 460 -26.07 2.62 -11.19
N LYS A 461 -26.72 3.79 -11.14
CA LYS A 461 -26.83 4.67 -12.30
C LYS A 461 -25.53 5.40 -12.60
N ALA A 462 -24.81 5.84 -11.57
CA ALA A 462 -23.56 6.58 -11.71
C ALA A 462 -22.45 5.74 -12.38
N ARG A 463 -22.44 4.41 -12.16
CA ARG A 463 -21.53 3.45 -12.80
C ARG A 463 -21.58 3.49 -14.33
N ALA A 464 -22.74 3.81 -14.91
CA ALA A 464 -22.95 3.86 -16.35
C ALA A 464 -22.65 5.24 -16.99
N GLY A 465 -22.27 6.24 -16.19
CA GLY A 465 -22.09 7.60 -16.71
C GLY A 465 -20.86 8.32 -16.20
N ILE A 466 -20.77 8.53 -14.88
CA ILE A 466 -19.76 9.42 -14.28
C ILE A 466 -18.63 8.67 -13.55
N ARG A 467 -18.60 7.34 -13.63
CA ARG A 467 -17.51 6.53 -13.05
C ARG A 467 -16.27 6.61 -13.93
N VAL A 468 -15.13 6.89 -13.31
CA VAL A 468 -13.84 7.02 -14.00
C VAL A 468 -12.84 5.92 -13.65
N ALA A 469 -13.01 5.24 -12.50
CA ALA A 469 -12.25 4.02 -12.18
C ALA A 469 -13.00 3.10 -11.22
N HIS A 470 -12.58 1.83 -11.16
CA HIS A 470 -13.04 0.87 -10.16
C HIS A 470 -11.98 -0.21 -9.87
N TYR A 471 -11.94 -0.66 -8.61
CA TYR A 471 -11.17 -1.81 -8.16
C TYR A 471 -12.02 -2.65 -7.22
N ASP A 472 -12.05 -3.96 -7.44
CA ASP A 472 -12.65 -4.92 -6.50
C ASP A 472 -11.56 -5.47 -5.57
N TRP A 473 -11.90 -5.62 -4.29
CA TRP A 473 -11.06 -6.41 -3.39
C TRP A 473 -11.07 -7.87 -3.87
N PRO A 474 -9.94 -8.58 -3.78
CA PRO A 474 -9.92 -10.00 -4.07
C PRO A 474 -10.94 -10.71 -3.19
N GLU A 475 -11.80 -11.55 -3.78
CA GLU A 475 -12.66 -12.39 -2.97
C GLU A 475 -11.77 -13.20 -2.01
N MET A 476 -11.99 -13.04 -0.70
CA MET A 476 -11.41 -13.97 0.26
C MET A 476 -11.98 -15.35 -0.06
N ARG A 477 -11.27 -16.13 -0.89
CA ARG A 477 -11.41 -17.58 -0.89
C ARG A 477 -11.13 -17.99 0.55
N ARG A 478 -12.20 -18.32 1.28
CA ARG A 478 -12.09 -18.93 2.60
C ARG A 478 -11.06 -20.05 2.45
N ARG A 479 -9.90 -19.93 3.11
CA ARG A 479 -9.05 -21.09 3.31
C ARG A 479 -9.95 -22.11 4.02
N PRO A 480 -10.13 -23.33 3.49
CA PRO A 480 -10.73 -24.37 4.29
C PRO A 480 -9.91 -24.49 5.57
N ALA A 481 -10.62 -24.55 6.69
CA ALA A 481 -10.05 -24.66 8.03
C ALA A 481 -9.18 -25.91 8.17
#